data_AF-A0A3D5L1W1-F1
#
_entry.id   AF-A0A3D5L1W1-F1
#
_cell.length_a   1.000
_cell.length_b   1.000
_cell.length_c   1.000
_cell.angle_alpha   90.00
_cell.angle_beta   90.00
_cell.angle_gamma   90.00
#
_symmetry.space_group_name_H-M   'P 1'
#
loop_
_entity.id
_entity.type
_entity.pdbx_description
1 polymer ?
#
loop_
_entity_poly.entity_id
_entity_poly.type
_entity_poly.pdbx_seq_one_letter_code
_entity_poly.pdbx_strand_id
1 'polypeptide(L)'
;MDHYVIKGGNPLVGEVEIAGAKNAALAILSASIMASQPVTIENVPDVSDIRAIVGAIEQIGGEVSHPDRHTYVINGAHIKDEPVDNEAVRKIRGSYYLIGALLGKYSKAVVALPGGCNIG
;
A
#
# COMPACT_ATOMS: atom_id res chain seq x y z
N MET A 1 -8.78 18.91 -13.14
CA MET A 1 -9.21 17.53 -13.47
C MET A 1 -8.45 17.13 -14.70
N ASP A 2 -7.60 16.12 -14.54
CA ASP A 2 -6.88 15.55 -15.67
C ASP A 2 -7.86 14.67 -16.46
N HIS A 3 -7.72 14.65 -17.78
CA HIS A 3 -8.53 13.83 -18.65
C HIS A 3 -7.67 13.27 -19.78
N TYR A 4 -8.03 12.08 -20.25
CA TYR A 4 -7.41 11.47 -21.41
C TYR A 4 -8.23 11.79 -22.67
N VAL A 5 -7.56 12.25 -23.73
CA VAL A 5 -8.17 12.43 -25.05
C VAL A 5 -7.67 11.32 -25.98
N ILE A 6 -8.55 10.38 -26.33
CA ILE A 6 -8.22 9.22 -27.16
C ILE A 6 -8.80 9.41 -28.56
N LYS A 7 -7.97 9.29 -29.59
CA LYS A 7 -8.41 9.25 -31.00
C LYS A 7 -8.45 7.81 -31.48
N GLY A 8 -9.65 7.30 -31.75
CA GLY A 8 -9.87 5.93 -32.20
C GLY A 8 -9.38 5.67 -33.63
N GLY A 9 -9.54 4.42 -34.09
CA GLY A 9 -9.22 3.98 -35.46
C GLY A 9 -7.88 3.26 -35.62
N ASN A 10 -7.11 3.09 -34.54
CA ASN A 10 -5.81 2.41 -34.58
C ASN A 10 -5.88 1.08 -33.81
N PRO A 11 -5.63 -0.07 -34.45
CA PRO A 11 -5.46 -1.33 -33.73
C PRO A 11 -4.21 -1.26 -32.85
N LEU A 12 -4.27 -1.82 -31.64
CA LEU A 12 -3.11 -1.93 -30.77
C LEU A 12 -2.19 -3.05 -31.29
N VAL A 13 -0.93 -2.71 -31.57
CA VAL A 13 0.11 -3.65 -32.03
C VAL A 13 1.38 -3.38 -31.26
N GLY A 14 1.93 -4.39 -30.60
CA GLY A 14 3.15 -4.27 -29.80
C GLY A 14 3.12 -5.14 -28.55
N GLU A 15 4.07 -4.91 -27.67
CA GLU A 15 4.22 -5.61 -26.39
C GLU A 15 4.11 -4.61 -25.24
N VAL A 16 3.63 -5.07 -24.09
CA VAL A 16 3.56 -4.28 -22.86
C VAL A 16 3.99 -5.15 -21.69
N GLU A 17 4.79 -4.58 -20.80
CA GLU A 17 5.16 -5.22 -19.55
C GLU A 17 4.05 -5.05 -18.51
N ILE A 18 3.64 -6.14 -17.89
CA ILE A 18 2.59 -6.13 -16.87
C ILE A 18 3.22 -5.89 -15.51
N ALA A 19 2.87 -4.76 -14.89
CA ALA A 19 3.29 -4.45 -13.53
C ALA A 19 2.71 -5.45 -12.51
N GLY A 20 3.35 -5.54 -11.35
CA GLY A 20 2.88 -6.39 -10.25
C GLY A 20 1.45 -6.11 -9.80
N ALA A 21 0.86 -7.12 -9.16
CA ALA A 21 -0.54 -7.09 -8.78
C ALA A 21 -0.77 -6.16 -7.56
N LYS A 22 -1.42 -5.01 -7.79
CA LYS A 22 -1.74 -4.02 -6.75
C LYS A 22 -2.35 -4.63 -5.49
N ASN A 23 -3.37 -5.47 -5.64
CA ASN A 23 -4.11 -6.02 -4.49
C ASN A 23 -3.25 -7.01 -3.68
N ALA A 24 -2.33 -7.73 -4.32
CA ALA A 24 -1.37 -8.57 -3.62
C ALA A 24 -0.35 -7.71 -2.88
N ALA A 25 0.18 -6.67 -3.54
CA ALA A 25 1.14 -5.75 -2.94
C ALA A 25 0.58 -5.04 -1.69
N LEU A 26 -0.68 -4.58 -1.70
CA LEU A 26 -1.31 -3.96 -0.52
C LEU A 26 -1.29 -4.89 0.72
N ALA A 27 -1.61 -6.18 0.52
CA ALA A 27 -1.60 -7.16 1.59
C ALA A 27 -0.18 -7.50 2.06
N ILE A 28 0.76 -7.70 1.12
CA ILE A 28 2.15 -8.04 1.41
C ILE A 28 2.89 -6.90 2.12
N LEU A 29 2.71 -5.66 1.65
CA LEU A 29 3.28 -4.46 2.30
C LEU A 29 2.77 -4.33 3.73
N SER A 30 1.48 -4.54 3.97
CA SER A 30 0.92 -4.52 5.33
C SER A 30 1.48 -5.66 6.19
N ALA A 31 1.56 -6.87 5.64
CA ALA A 31 2.09 -8.05 6.34
C ALA A 31 3.56 -7.92 6.72
N SER A 32 4.35 -7.10 6.00
CA SER A 32 5.76 -6.84 6.32
C SER A 32 5.95 -6.26 7.73
N ILE A 33 4.95 -5.57 8.28
CA ILE A 33 4.96 -5.06 9.66
C ILE A 33 5.19 -6.20 10.66
N MET A 34 4.67 -7.40 10.37
CA MET A 34 4.74 -8.55 11.28
C MET A 34 6.17 -9.09 11.44
N ALA A 35 7.08 -8.81 10.50
CA ALA A 35 8.47 -9.25 10.59
C ALA A 35 9.27 -8.38 11.56
N SER A 36 10.20 -8.99 12.30
CA SER A 36 11.13 -8.27 13.19
C SER A 36 12.44 -7.85 12.51
N GLN A 37 12.58 -8.16 11.21
CA GLN A 37 13.72 -7.81 10.38
C GLN A 37 13.23 -7.13 9.10
N PRO A 38 14.09 -6.37 8.39
CA PRO A 38 13.73 -5.75 7.12
C PRO A 38 13.23 -6.77 6.09
N VAL A 39 12.10 -6.47 5.46
CA VAL A 39 11.49 -7.27 4.39
C VAL A 39 11.61 -6.49 3.08
N THR A 40 12.24 -7.10 2.08
CA THR A 40 12.33 -6.54 0.72
C THR A 40 11.19 -7.09 -0.14
N ILE A 41 10.46 -6.20 -0.79
CA ILE A 41 9.31 -6.52 -1.63
C ILE A 41 9.54 -5.87 -3.00
N GLU A 42 9.77 -6.72 -4.00
CA GLU A 42 10.04 -6.33 -5.38
C GLU A 42 8.77 -6.42 -6.24
N ASN A 43 8.84 -5.89 -7.47
CA ASN A 43 7.74 -5.89 -8.42
C ASN A 43 6.45 -5.24 -7.86
N VAL A 44 6.59 -4.14 -7.12
CA VAL A 44 5.47 -3.37 -6.59
C VAL A 44 5.03 -2.32 -7.61
N PRO A 45 3.74 -2.26 -8.00
CA PRO A 45 3.27 -1.27 -8.96
C PRO A 45 3.30 0.14 -8.34
N ASP A 46 3.75 1.14 -9.11
CA ASP A 46 3.75 2.54 -8.67
C ASP A 46 2.37 3.18 -8.89
N VAL A 47 1.49 3.02 -7.90
CA VAL A 47 0.13 3.60 -7.90
C VAL A 47 -0.18 4.27 -6.56
N SER A 48 -1.20 5.12 -6.53
CA SER A 48 -1.58 5.91 -5.35
C SER A 48 -1.84 5.04 -4.11
N ASP A 49 -2.50 3.90 -4.28
CA ASP A 49 -2.89 3.03 -3.16
C ASP A 49 -1.66 2.47 -2.43
N ILE A 50 -0.60 2.13 -3.18
CA ILE A 50 0.66 1.63 -2.64
C ILE A 50 1.35 2.72 -1.83
N ARG A 51 1.50 3.92 -2.42
CA ARG A 51 2.12 5.07 -1.75
C ARG A 51 1.41 5.45 -0.46
N ALA A 52 0.09 5.34 -0.43
CA ALA A 52 -0.70 5.61 0.77
C ALA A 52 -0.52 4.57 1.88
N ILE A 53 -0.45 3.27 1.56
CA ILE A 53 -0.14 2.23 2.56
C ILE A 53 1.27 2.42 3.10
N VAL A 54 2.24 2.68 2.24
CA VAL A 54 3.62 2.92 2.64
C VAL A 54 3.71 4.14 3.57
N GLY A 55 3.11 5.27 3.18
CA GLY A 55 3.08 6.46 4.04
C GLY A 55 2.35 6.24 5.37
N ALA A 56 1.33 5.38 5.40
CA ALA A 56 0.66 5.00 6.65
C ALA A 56 1.58 4.17 7.56
N ILE A 57 2.41 3.29 7.00
CA ILE A 57 3.42 2.52 7.74
C ILE A 57 4.50 3.46 8.30
N GLU A 58 4.98 4.40 7.50
CA GLU A 58 5.96 5.42 7.93
C GLU A 58 5.41 6.30 9.06
N GLN A 59 4.13 6.73 8.94
CA GLN A 59 3.48 7.57 9.95
C GLN A 59 3.52 6.97 11.35
N ILE A 60 3.30 5.65 11.47
CA ILE A 60 3.32 4.95 12.75
C ILE A 60 4.72 4.48 13.17
N GLY A 61 5.77 4.97 12.49
CA GLY A 61 7.17 4.69 12.83
C GLY A 61 7.76 3.45 12.17
N GLY A 62 7.09 2.88 11.16
CA GLY A 62 7.70 1.85 10.32
C GLY A 62 8.83 2.44 9.48
N GLU A 63 9.98 1.79 9.49
CA GLU A 63 11.11 2.22 8.67
C GLU A 63 10.88 1.73 7.25
N VAL A 64 10.87 2.65 6.29
CA VAL A 64 10.72 2.31 4.87
C VAL A 64 11.89 2.91 4.09
N SER A 65 12.45 2.13 3.18
CA SER A 65 13.30 2.64 2.11
C SER A 65 12.82 2.10 0.77
N HIS A 66 13.07 2.85 -0.30
CA HIS A 66 12.72 2.45 -1.66
C HIS A 66 13.99 2.50 -2.53
N PRO A 67 14.72 1.38 -2.69
CA PRO A 67 15.95 1.36 -3.48
C PRO A 67 15.73 1.79 -4.94
N ASP A 68 14.53 1.52 -5.46
CA ASP A 68 14.08 1.91 -6.78
C ASP A 68 12.55 2.18 -6.79
N ARG A 69 11.97 2.35 -7.99
CA ARG A 69 10.56 2.68 -8.17
C ARG A 69 9.58 1.54 -7.81
N HIS A 70 10.02 0.30 -7.92
CA HIS A 70 9.22 -0.92 -7.80
C HIS A 70 9.65 -1.83 -6.65
N THR A 71 10.58 -1.37 -5.82
CA THR A 71 11.09 -2.12 -4.66
C THR A 71 10.92 -1.31 -3.38
N TYR A 72 10.34 -1.93 -2.36
CA TYR A 72 10.25 -1.38 -1.00
C TYR A 72 10.97 -2.30 -0.02
N VAL A 73 11.71 -1.71 0.91
CA VAL A 73 12.27 -2.40 2.08
C VAL A 73 11.60 -1.83 3.31
N ILE A 74 10.86 -2.67 4.03
CA ILE A 74 10.08 -2.26 5.21
C ILE A 74 10.58 -3.00 6.44
N ASN A 75 10.84 -2.26 7.52
CA ASN A 75 11.12 -2.82 8.83
C ASN A 75 10.06 -2.33 9.82
N GLY A 76 9.20 -3.26 10.23
CA GLY A 76 8.13 -3.01 11.18
C GLY A 76 8.49 -3.33 12.62
N ALA A 77 9.77 -3.43 13.02
CA ALA A 77 10.19 -3.85 14.37
C ALA A 77 9.79 -2.88 15.49
N HIS A 78 9.68 -1.58 15.19
CA HIS A 78 9.51 -0.51 16.18
C HIS A 78 8.33 0.42 15.83
N ILE A 79 7.17 -0.16 15.57
CA ILE A 79 5.94 0.61 15.38
C ILE A 79 5.51 1.24 16.70
N LYS A 80 5.09 2.50 16.64
CA LYS A 80 4.53 3.24 17.77
C LYS A 80 3.07 2.86 17.99
N ASP A 81 2.64 2.94 19.25
CA ASP A 81 1.23 2.78 19.62
C ASP A 81 0.42 4.04 19.25
N GLU A 82 0.27 4.28 17.95
CA GLU A 82 -0.43 5.42 17.39
C GLU A 82 -1.55 4.97 16.44
N PRO A 83 -2.70 5.66 16.41
CA PRO A 83 -3.74 5.39 15.43
C PRO A 83 -3.28 5.65 13.99
N VAL A 84 -3.56 4.70 13.10
CA VAL A 84 -3.48 4.92 11.65
C VAL A 84 -4.77 5.61 11.20
N ASP A 85 -4.81 6.93 11.35
CA ASP A 85 -5.93 7.75 10.93
C ASP A 85 -5.46 8.89 10.03
N ASN A 86 -5.54 8.67 8.73
CA ASN A 86 -5.29 9.71 7.74
C ASN A 86 -6.27 9.59 6.56
N GLU A 87 -6.40 10.69 5.81
CA GLU A 87 -7.34 10.78 4.69
C GLU A 87 -7.05 9.75 3.59
N ALA A 88 -5.79 9.40 3.35
CA ALA A 88 -5.40 8.45 2.31
C ALA A 88 -5.86 7.01 2.67
N VAL A 89 -5.67 6.59 3.91
CA VAL A 89 -6.10 5.29 4.47
C VAL A 89 -7.63 5.17 4.44
N ARG A 90 -8.36 6.26 4.72
CA ARG A 90 -9.83 6.29 4.65
C ARG A 90 -10.39 6.13 3.23
N LYS A 91 -9.61 6.49 2.21
CA LYS A 91 -9.99 6.38 0.79
C LYS A 91 -9.69 5.00 0.19
N ILE A 92 -8.84 4.21 0.83
CA ILE A 92 -8.38 2.92 0.30
C ILE A 92 -9.00 1.82 1.11
N ARG A 93 -9.94 1.05 0.52
CA ARG A 93 -10.55 -0.09 1.23
C ARG A 93 -9.50 -1.10 1.70
N GLY A 94 -8.41 -1.30 0.95
CA GLY A 94 -7.30 -2.18 1.33
C GLY A 94 -6.52 -1.78 2.59
N SER A 95 -6.78 -0.60 3.19
CA SER A 95 -6.14 -0.20 4.44
C SER A 95 -6.49 -1.09 5.63
N TYR A 96 -7.59 -1.85 5.57
CA TYR A 96 -7.95 -2.78 6.64
C TYR A 96 -6.88 -3.87 6.87
N TYR A 97 -6.00 -4.15 5.90
CA TYR A 97 -4.93 -5.14 6.10
C TYR A 97 -3.99 -4.76 7.25
N LEU A 98 -3.84 -3.45 7.52
CA LEU A 98 -3.08 -2.94 8.66
C LEU A 98 -3.67 -3.40 10.00
N ILE A 99 -4.99 -3.60 10.09
CA ILE A 99 -5.64 -4.10 11.32
C ILE A 99 -5.08 -5.49 11.66
N GLY A 100 -5.05 -6.39 10.68
CA GLY A 100 -4.54 -7.76 10.88
C GLY A 100 -3.05 -7.77 11.22
N ALA A 101 -2.25 -6.99 10.50
CA ALA A 101 -0.81 -6.94 10.71
C ALA A 101 -0.43 -6.35 12.08
N LEU A 102 -1.05 -5.24 12.48
CA LEU A 102 -0.81 -4.58 13.77
C LEU A 102 -1.34 -5.43 14.92
N LEU A 103 -2.56 -5.95 14.80
CA LEU A 103 -3.13 -6.81 15.84
C LEU A 103 -2.31 -8.09 16.02
N GLY A 104 -1.86 -8.71 14.93
CA GLY A 104 -1.08 -9.94 14.96
C GLY A 104 0.29 -9.77 15.63
N LYS A 105 0.97 -8.64 15.43
CA LYS A 105 2.29 -8.39 16.03
C LYS A 105 2.26 -7.68 17.37
N TYR A 106 1.42 -6.65 17.49
CA TYR A 106 1.41 -5.72 18.61
C TYR A 106 0.23 -5.94 19.56
N SER A 107 -0.66 -6.90 19.28
CA SER A 107 -1.87 -7.18 20.07
C SER A 107 -2.80 -5.98 20.24
N LYS A 108 -2.65 -4.96 19.38
CA LYS A 108 -3.44 -3.73 19.36
C LYS A 108 -3.41 -3.15 17.94
N ALA A 109 -4.55 -2.61 17.51
CA ALA A 109 -4.65 -1.89 16.25
C ALA A 109 -5.75 -0.83 16.35
N VAL A 110 -5.44 0.39 15.93
CA VAL A 110 -6.43 1.46 15.74
C VAL A 110 -6.24 1.99 14.33
N VAL A 111 -7.14 1.63 13.43
CA VAL A 111 -7.07 2.01 12.01
C VAL A 111 -8.41 2.62 11.60
N ALA A 112 -8.35 3.76 10.90
CA ALA A 112 -9.56 4.41 10.41
C ALA A 112 -10.31 3.50 9.43
N LEU A 113 -11.61 3.33 9.65
CA LEU A 113 -12.46 2.58 8.74
C LEU A 113 -12.57 3.31 7.39
N PRO A 114 -12.38 2.60 6.26
CA PRO A 114 -12.68 3.16 4.96
C PRO A 114 -14.18 3.47 4.87
N GLY A 115 -14.52 4.61 4.26
CA GLY A 115 -15.91 5.04 4.08
C GLY A 115 -16.65 4.24 3.00
N GLY A 116 -17.83 4.74 2.62
CA GLY A 116 -18.59 4.21 1.49
C GLY A 116 -17.81 4.27 0.17
N CYS A 117 -18.10 3.34 -0.74
CA CYS A 117 -17.48 3.30 -2.06
C CYS A 117 -18.54 3.54 -3.14
N ASN A 118 -18.20 4.27 -4.20
CA ASN A 118 -19.10 4.52 -5.32
C ASN A 118 -19.46 3.24 -6.11
N ILE A 119 -18.71 2.15 -5.94
CA ILE A 119 -19.00 0.84 -6.55
C ILE A 119 -20.14 0.12 -5.79
N GLY A 120 -20.31 0.42 -4.50
CA GLY A 120 -21.08 -0.39 -3.56
C GLY A 120 -20.32 -0.64 -2.26
#